data_AF-A0A937SUZ0-F1
#
_entry.id   AF-A0A937SUZ0-F1
#
_cell.length_a   1.000
_cell.length_b   1.000
_cell.length_c   1.000
_cell.angle_alpha   90.00
_cell.angle_beta   90.00
_cell.angle_gamma   90.00
#
_symmetry.space_group_name_H-M   'P 1'
#
loop_
_entity.id
_entity.type
_entity.pdbx_description
1 polymer ?
#
loop_
_entity_poly.entity_id
_entity_poly.type
_entity_poly.pdbx_seq_one_letter_code
_entity_poly.pdbx_strand_id
1 'polypeptide(L)'
;VLAYSETDKKYSQVEGLLNALFAWFGLGLIFYVIFQISADIEKFAKLQTLTDFSLPPILFMFYLPFIFLMNLYVNYENAFVRLQFVVKEPSLRAYAKRCAIKAFHFRIELLNRWTRNLNLTNRENRQDIKDAIREVKTTWEREQSPEEIPLDLGWSPFMAREFLITEGLIPSDYHRSVGGCDDWCSNSDCLRVGDGFTLNNIVYYIEGEESVATKLNLVMAINTPDSSFETRHEFCEIAGKLFAKALGNEVPEEIKVNLSKEITMTTKLMGKNIIILKEIWPGHRMQGYSIKFIIQN
;
A
#
# COMPACT_ATOMS: atom_id res chain seq x y z
N VAL A 1 -24.05 2.95 -10.26
CA VAL A 1 -24.54 2.92 -11.65
C VAL A 1 -23.64 3.74 -12.57
N LEU A 2 -23.29 4.99 -12.25
CA LEU A 2 -22.27 5.76 -13.00
C LEU A 2 -20.85 5.17 -12.93
N ALA A 3 -20.44 4.61 -11.78
CA ALA A 3 -19.12 3.97 -11.64
C ALA A 3 -18.93 2.67 -12.45
N TYR A 4 -19.98 2.14 -13.09
CA TYR A 4 -19.89 0.94 -13.92
C TYR A 4 -19.80 1.26 -15.42
N SER A 5 -20.10 2.50 -15.85
CA SER A 5 -20.01 2.91 -17.27
C SER A 5 -18.70 3.57 -17.65
N GLU A 6 -17.91 4.07 -16.69
CA GLU A 6 -16.60 4.71 -16.97
C GLU A 6 -15.58 3.75 -17.58
N THR A 7 -15.73 2.44 -17.40
CA THR A 7 -14.74 1.43 -17.80
C THR A 7 -14.96 0.85 -19.21
N ASP A 8 -16.10 1.11 -19.87
CA ASP A 8 -16.43 0.45 -21.14
C ASP A 8 -17.04 1.40 -22.18
N LYS A 9 -16.33 1.64 -23.30
CA LYS A 9 -16.68 2.61 -24.37
C LYS A 9 -18.09 2.43 -24.94
N LYS A 10 -18.69 1.26 -24.75
CA LYS A 10 -20.01 0.86 -25.23
C LYS A 10 -21.17 1.66 -24.60
N TYR A 11 -20.99 2.29 -23.43
CA TYR A 11 -22.08 2.98 -22.71
C TYR A 11 -22.02 4.52 -22.73
N SER A 12 -21.06 5.10 -23.46
CA SER A 12 -20.85 6.56 -23.54
C SER A 12 -22.07 7.36 -23.97
N GLN A 13 -22.93 6.81 -24.83
CA GLN A 13 -24.16 7.48 -25.29
C GLN A 13 -25.23 7.56 -24.19
N VAL A 14 -25.35 6.53 -23.35
CA VAL A 14 -26.31 6.50 -22.23
C VAL A 14 -25.86 7.44 -21.12
N GLU A 15 -24.55 7.54 -20.91
CA GLU A 15 -23.95 8.47 -19.96
C GLU A 15 -24.23 9.92 -20.34
N GLY A 16 -24.09 10.29 -21.63
CA GLY A 16 -24.42 11.64 -22.10
C GLY A 16 -25.89 12.00 -21.88
N LEU A 17 -26.81 11.06 -22.13
CA LEU A 17 -28.24 11.27 -21.93
C LEU A 17 -28.61 11.39 -20.43
N LEU A 18 -28.02 10.55 -19.57
CA LEU A 18 -28.20 10.64 -18.13
C LEU A 18 -27.64 11.95 -17.56
N ASN A 19 -26.45 12.37 -17.99
CA ASN A 19 -25.86 13.63 -17.56
C ASN A 19 -26.70 14.84 -18.00
N ALA A 20 -27.25 14.81 -19.22
CA ALA A 20 -28.16 15.85 -19.68
C ALA A 20 -29.46 15.88 -18.85
N LEU A 21 -30.04 14.72 -18.53
CA LEU A 21 -31.21 14.62 -17.65
C LEU A 21 -30.93 15.14 -16.24
N PHE A 22 -29.80 14.75 -15.64
CA PHE A 22 -29.39 15.27 -14.33
C PHE A 22 -29.15 16.78 -14.36
N ALA A 23 -28.54 17.30 -15.43
CA ALA A 23 -28.34 18.73 -15.61
C ALA A 23 -29.68 19.49 -15.71
N TRP A 24 -30.63 18.98 -16.50
CA TRP A 24 -31.98 19.57 -16.60
C TRP A 24 -32.76 19.48 -15.30
N PHE A 25 -32.66 18.36 -14.59
CA PHE A 25 -33.28 18.19 -13.28
C PHE A 25 -32.67 19.15 -12.24
N GLY A 26 -31.34 19.29 -12.23
CA GLY A 26 -30.62 20.23 -11.37
C GLY A 26 -30.99 21.68 -11.68
N LEU A 27 -31.04 22.07 -12.97
CA LEU A 27 -31.51 23.38 -13.42
C LEU A 27 -32.96 23.63 -13.04
N GLY A 28 -33.83 22.63 -13.19
CA GLY A 28 -35.23 22.70 -12.79
C GLY A 28 -35.40 22.94 -11.30
N LEU A 29 -34.60 22.24 -10.47
CA LEU A 29 -34.56 22.47 -9.03
C LEU A 29 -34.07 23.88 -8.68
N ILE A 30 -32.99 24.36 -9.32
CA ILE A 30 -32.47 25.71 -9.10
C ILE A 30 -33.53 26.75 -9.47
N PHE A 31 -34.19 26.61 -10.62
CA PHE A 31 -35.24 27.53 -11.06
C PHE A 31 -36.45 27.51 -10.12
N TYR A 32 -36.88 26.32 -9.69
CA TYR A 32 -37.96 26.14 -8.73
C TYR A 32 -37.64 26.82 -7.39
N VAL A 33 -36.41 26.65 -6.88
CA VAL A 33 -35.93 27.30 -5.66
C VAL A 33 -35.91 28.83 -5.83
N ILE A 34 -35.39 29.36 -6.94
CA ILE A 34 -35.37 30.81 -7.21
C ILE A 34 -36.80 31.38 -7.28
N PHE A 35 -37.70 30.67 -7.98
CA PHE A 35 -39.10 31.08 -8.09
C PHE A 35 -39.79 31.12 -6.73
N GLN A 36 -39.59 30.08 -5.91
CA GLN A 36 -40.20 30.00 -4.58
C GLN A 36 -39.64 31.01 -3.59
N ILE A 37 -38.34 31.33 -3.67
CA ILE A 37 -37.72 32.42 -2.89
C ILE A 37 -38.30 33.77 -3.30
N SER A 38 -38.47 34.01 -4.61
CA SER A 38 -38.95 35.29 -5.14
C SER A 38 -40.44 35.53 -4.86
N ALA A 39 -41.25 34.47 -4.85
CA ALA A 39 -42.69 34.55 -4.62
C ALA A 39 -43.07 34.80 -3.15
N ASP A 40 -42.19 34.46 -2.19
CA ASP A 40 -42.52 34.42 -0.76
C ASP A 40 -41.34 34.90 0.12
N ILE A 41 -40.74 36.04 -0.25
CA ILE A 41 -39.54 36.61 0.37
C ILE A 41 -39.69 36.80 1.89
N GLU A 42 -40.85 37.24 2.38
CA GLU A 42 -41.10 37.41 3.82
C GLU A 42 -41.06 36.09 4.60
N LYS A 43 -41.45 34.97 3.96
CA LYS A 43 -41.43 33.64 4.55
C LYS A 43 -40.00 33.06 4.55
N PHE A 44 -39.23 33.30 3.49
CA PHE A 44 -37.82 32.93 3.41
C PHE A 44 -36.94 33.75 4.37
N ALA A 45 -37.25 35.03 4.58
CA ALA A 45 -36.56 35.90 5.54
C ALA A 45 -36.78 35.51 7.02
N LYS A 46 -37.65 34.53 7.30
CA LYS A 46 -37.75 33.93 8.65
C LYS A 46 -36.51 33.08 8.91
N LEU A 47 -35.88 33.32 10.06
CA LEU A 47 -34.66 32.61 10.50
C LEU A 47 -34.80 31.08 10.43
N GLN A 48 -36.01 30.56 10.67
CA GLN A 48 -36.31 29.12 10.57
C GLN A 48 -36.13 28.57 9.16
N THR A 49 -36.68 29.23 8.13
CA THR A 49 -36.58 28.78 6.74
C THR A 49 -35.16 28.90 6.19
N LEU A 50 -34.43 29.95 6.60
CA LEU A 50 -33.01 30.09 6.28
C LEU A 50 -32.19 28.94 6.89
N THR A 51 -32.49 28.56 8.13
CA THR A 51 -31.83 27.45 8.83
C THR A 51 -32.14 26.12 8.15
N ASP A 52 -33.42 25.81 7.91
CA ASP A 52 -33.85 24.54 7.31
C ASP A 52 -33.30 24.36 5.89
N PHE A 53 -33.15 25.44 5.13
CA PHE A 53 -32.58 25.42 3.78
C PHE A 53 -31.05 25.34 3.76
N SER A 54 -30.37 26.09 4.64
CA SER A 54 -28.91 26.20 4.63
C SER A 54 -28.21 25.06 5.39
N LEU A 55 -28.90 24.45 6.36
CA LEU A 55 -28.32 23.43 7.22
C LEU A 55 -27.86 22.18 6.44
N PRO A 56 -28.63 21.58 5.51
CA PRO A 56 -28.15 20.41 4.78
C PRO A 56 -26.90 20.67 3.92
N PRO A 57 -26.80 21.76 3.14
CA PRO A 57 -25.57 22.12 2.42
C PRO A 57 -24.38 22.41 3.35
N ILE A 58 -24.60 23.11 4.47
CA ILE A 58 -23.56 23.38 5.48
C ILE A 58 -23.05 22.07 6.07
N LEU A 59 -23.96 21.20 6.50
CA LEU A 59 -23.60 19.88 7.04
C LEU A 59 -22.83 19.05 6.01
N PHE A 60 -23.25 19.07 4.74
CA PHE A 60 -22.53 18.38 3.66
C PHE A 60 -21.12 18.96 3.45
N MET A 61 -20.97 20.29 3.49
CA MET A 61 -19.68 20.97 3.39
C MET A 61 -18.74 20.64 4.55
N PHE A 62 -19.26 20.55 5.78
CA PHE A 62 -18.48 20.20 6.96
C PHE A 62 -18.34 18.69 7.19
N TYR A 63 -19.08 17.86 6.47
CA TYR A 63 -19.02 16.40 6.60
C TYR A 63 -17.62 15.86 6.31
N LEU A 64 -17.01 16.26 5.19
CA LEU A 64 -15.66 15.80 4.84
C LEU A 64 -14.59 16.26 5.85
N PRO A 65 -14.53 17.55 6.25
CA PRO A 65 -13.67 17.99 7.35
C PRO A 65 -13.89 17.21 8.64
N PHE A 66 -15.15 16.96 9.02
CA PHE A 66 -15.49 16.23 10.23
C PHE A 66 -14.99 14.78 10.18
N ILE A 67 -15.25 14.06 9.08
CA ILE A 67 -14.78 12.68 8.91
C ILE A 67 -13.25 12.62 8.91
N PHE A 68 -12.58 13.58 8.28
CA PHE A 68 -11.13 13.68 8.30
C PHE A 68 -10.58 13.87 9.73
N LEU A 69 -11.16 14.80 10.51
CA LEU A 69 -10.77 15.04 11.90
C LEU A 69 -11.05 13.82 12.80
N MET A 70 -12.15 13.11 12.57
CA MET A 70 -12.44 11.86 13.26
C MET A 70 -11.42 10.77 12.94
N ASN A 71 -11.04 10.62 11.67
CA ASN A 71 -10.00 9.68 11.26
C ASN A 71 -8.65 10.03 11.92
N LEU A 72 -8.29 11.31 11.95
CA LEU A 72 -7.09 11.80 12.63
C LEU A 72 -7.12 11.43 14.13
N TYR A 73 -8.23 11.71 14.81
CA TYR A 73 -8.42 11.40 16.22
C TYR A 73 -8.24 9.90 16.51
N VAL A 74 -8.90 9.04 15.73
CA VAL A 74 -8.83 7.58 15.89
C VAL A 74 -7.39 7.06 15.72
N ASN A 75 -6.67 7.54 14.71
CA ASN A 75 -5.28 7.10 14.48
C ASN A 75 -4.34 7.53 15.62
N TYR A 76 -4.48 8.76 16.14
CA TYR A 76 -3.72 9.21 17.31
C TYR A 76 -4.06 8.42 18.57
N GLU A 77 -5.34 8.14 18.81
CA GLU A 77 -5.75 7.37 19.98
C GLU A 77 -5.20 5.94 19.91
N ASN A 78 -5.30 5.27 18.76
CA ASN A 78 -4.72 3.95 18.55
C ASN A 78 -3.20 3.94 18.76
N ALA A 79 -2.48 4.94 18.24
CA ALA A 79 -1.05 5.09 18.46
C ALA A 79 -0.70 5.27 19.95
N PHE A 80 -1.48 6.07 20.67
CA PHE A 80 -1.27 6.35 22.09
C PHE A 80 -1.65 5.19 23.01
N VAL A 81 -2.65 4.38 22.62
CA VAL A 81 -2.99 3.12 23.26
C VAL A 81 -1.89 2.08 23.09
N ARG A 82 -1.15 2.07 21.97
CA ARG A 82 0.04 1.22 21.84
C ARG A 82 1.20 1.73 22.68
N LEU A 83 1.42 3.04 22.67
CA LEU A 83 2.49 3.71 23.41
C LEU A 83 2.44 3.44 24.92
N GLN A 84 1.25 3.33 25.53
CA GLN A 84 1.12 2.99 26.97
C GLN A 84 1.64 1.59 27.32
N PHE A 85 1.61 0.64 26.38
CA PHE A 85 2.12 -0.69 26.62
C PHE A 85 3.65 -0.74 26.52
N VAL A 86 4.23 0.13 25.68
CA VAL A 86 5.68 0.21 25.46
C VAL A 86 6.36 1.10 26.51
N VAL A 87 5.90 2.35 26.65
CA VAL A 87 6.51 3.35 27.52
C VAL A 87 5.76 3.40 28.86
N LYS A 88 6.30 2.69 29.85
CA LYS A 88 5.70 2.56 31.19
C LYS A 88 5.70 3.88 31.95
N GLU A 89 6.79 4.63 31.85
CA GLU A 89 6.99 5.89 32.57
C GLU A 89 6.01 6.99 32.11
N PRO A 90 5.12 7.50 32.98
CA PRO A 90 4.06 8.44 32.59
C PRO A 90 4.59 9.77 32.04
N SER A 91 5.69 10.28 32.61
CA SER A 91 6.30 11.54 32.21
C SER A 91 6.88 11.46 30.80
N LEU A 92 7.56 10.35 30.49
CA LEU A 92 8.12 10.05 29.17
C LEU A 92 7.01 9.79 28.14
N ARG A 93 5.94 9.10 28.53
CA ARG A 93 4.77 8.87 27.67
C ARG A 93 4.09 10.19 27.27
N ALA A 94 3.87 11.10 28.21
CA ALA A 94 3.30 12.42 27.91
C ALA A 94 4.24 13.27 27.03
N TYR A 95 5.55 13.09 27.15
CA TYR A 95 6.54 13.71 26.26
C TYR A 95 6.43 13.14 24.85
N ALA A 96 6.42 11.82 24.70
CA ALA A 96 6.31 11.14 23.41
C ALA A 96 5.02 11.49 22.67
N LYS A 97 3.86 11.56 23.35
CA LYS A 97 2.60 12.03 22.74
C LYS A 97 2.72 13.44 22.14
N ARG A 98 3.30 14.38 22.90
CA ARG A 98 3.52 15.77 22.44
C ARG A 98 4.49 15.84 21.27
N CYS A 99 5.55 15.04 21.29
CA CYS A 99 6.51 14.96 20.18
C CYS A 99 5.86 14.38 18.92
N ALA A 100 5.08 13.31 19.03
CA ALA A 100 4.38 12.70 17.90
C ALA A 100 3.41 13.68 17.23
N ILE A 101 2.57 14.39 18.01
CA ILE A 101 1.63 15.40 17.46
C ILE A 101 2.38 16.50 16.71
N LYS A 102 3.45 17.05 17.31
CA LYS A 102 4.27 18.09 16.68
C LYS A 102 5.09 17.59 15.49
N ALA A 103 5.42 16.30 15.44
CA ALA A 103 6.25 15.75 14.39
C ALA A 103 5.44 15.38 13.15
N PHE A 104 4.28 14.76 13.35
CA PHE A 104 3.50 14.14 12.29
C PHE A 104 2.28 14.97 11.88
N HIS A 105 1.74 15.84 12.74
CA HIS A 105 0.56 16.68 12.43
C HIS A 105 -0.58 15.86 11.80
N PHE A 106 -0.87 16.09 10.51
CA PHE A 106 -1.89 15.40 9.71
C PHE A 106 -1.38 14.18 8.94
N ARG A 107 -0.09 13.85 9.05
CA ARG A 107 0.57 12.73 8.34
C ARG A 107 0.35 11.43 9.09
N ILE A 108 -0.86 10.88 8.96
CA ILE A 108 -1.29 9.62 9.61
C ILE A 108 -0.35 8.46 9.27
N GLU A 109 0.13 8.39 8.03
CA GLU A 109 1.04 7.33 7.61
C GLU A 109 2.34 7.33 8.42
N LEU A 110 2.98 8.49 8.61
CA LEU A 110 4.20 8.61 9.42
C LEU A 110 3.95 8.25 10.89
N LEU A 111 2.79 8.63 11.43
CA LEU A 111 2.38 8.24 12.78
C LEU A 111 2.26 6.71 12.89
N ASN A 112 1.66 6.06 11.90
CA ASN A 112 1.48 4.61 11.88
C ASN A 112 2.83 3.88 11.76
N ARG A 113 3.73 4.36 10.92
CA ARG A 113 5.11 3.83 10.79
C ARG A 113 5.89 3.97 12.09
N TRP A 114 5.84 5.14 12.72
CA TRP A 114 6.46 5.37 14.03
C TRP A 114 5.91 4.42 15.09
N THR A 115 4.59 4.25 15.12
CA THR A 115 3.89 3.39 16.08
C THR A 115 4.25 1.91 15.90
N ARG A 116 4.39 1.43 14.66
CA ARG A 116 4.84 0.06 14.34
C ARG A 116 6.24 -0.21 14.89
N ASN A 117 7.14 0.77 14.75
CA ASN A 117 8.54 0.64 15.15
C ASN A 117 8.77 0.86 16.67
N LEU A 118 7.73 1.16 17.46
CA LEU A 118 7.87 1.39 18.90
C LEU A 118 8.39 0.17 19.66
N ASN A 119 8.03 -1.04 19.21
CA ASN A 119 8.41 -2.29 19.86
C ASN A 119 9.81 -2.80 19.47
N LEU A 120 10.43 -2.24 18.42
CA LEU A 120 11.65 -2.78 17.82
C LEU A 120 12.94 -2.31 18.52
N THR A 121 12.85 -1.27 19.33
CA THR A 121 14.01 -0.64 19.98
C THR A 121 13.65 -0.25 21.40
N ASN A 122 14.62 -0.26 22.30
CA ASN A 122 14.39 0.18 23.67
C ASN A 122 14.02 1.68 23.70
N ARG A 123 12.97 2.05 24.44
CA ARG A 123 12.45 3.43 24.52
C ARG A 123 12.40 3.87 25.98
N GLU A 124 13.57 3.98 26.59
CA GLU A 124 13.73 4.23 28.02
C GLU A 124 13.86 5.71 28.34
N ASN A 125 14.30 6.51 27.36
CA ASN A 125 14.59 7.91 27.59
C ASN A 125 14.06 8.84 26.47
N ARG A 126 14.18 10.15 26.70
CA ARG A 126 13.69 11.18 25.76
C ARG A 126 14.47 11.21 24.44
N GLN A 127 15.73 10.83 24.44
CA GLN A 127 16.57 10.79 23.26
C GLN A 127 16.11 9.65 22.35
N ASP A 128 15.82 8.46 22.90
CA ASP A 128 15.28 7.32 22.14
C ASP A 128 14.00 7.70 21.41
N ILE A 129 13.11 8.48 22.04
CA ILE A 129 11.87 8.95 21.42
C ILE A 129 12.15 9.92 20.26
N LYS A 130 13.14 10.80 20.40
CA LYS A 130 13.52 11.73 19.32
C LYS A 130 14.14 10.97 18.15
N ASP A 131 14.98 10.00 18.43
CA ASP A 131 15.64 9.20 17.40
C ASP A 131 14.62 8.34 16.64
N ALA A 132 13.60 7.79 17.33
CA ALA A 132 12.45 7.13 16.70
C ALA A 132 11.76 8.01 15.64
N ILE A 133 11.51 9.27 16.00
CA ILE A 133 10.79 10.22 15.16
C ILE A 133 11.69 10.65 14.00
N ARG A 134 12.98 10.85 14.28
CA ARG A 134 13.97 11.20 13.27
C ARG A 134 14.09 10.11 12.22
N GLU A 135 14.23 8.86 12.64
CA GLU A 135 14.31 7.68 11.76
C GLU A 135 13.16 7.65 10.75
N VAL A 136 11.91 7.77 11.21
CA VAL A 136 10.74 7.80 10.32
C VAL A 136 10.77 8.96 9.34
N LYS A 137 11.22 10.15 9.79
CA LYS A 137 11.34 11.32 8.91
C LYS A 137 12.43 11.15 7.87
N THR A 138 13.60 10.63 8.26
CA THR A 138 14.71 10.39 7.35
C THR A 138 14.38 9.32 6.32
N THR A 139 13.70 8.24 6.72
CA THR A 139 13.21 7.23 5.77
C THR A 139 12.20 7.83 4.80
N TRP A 140 11.25 8.64 5.29
CA TRP A 140 10.29 9.33 4.44
C TRP A 140 10.96 10.30 3.45
N GLU A 141 11.98 11.05 3.89
CA GLU A 141 12.74 11.95 3.01
C GLU A 141 13.46 11.18 1.89
N ARG A 142 14.08 10.03 2.21
CA ARG A 142 14.70 9.15 1.21
C ARG A 142 13.69 8.53 0.26
N GLU A 143 12.48 8.22 0.72
CA GLU A 143 11.38 7.75 -0.13
C GLU A 143 10.94 8.79 -1.16
N GLN A 144 10.92 10.08 -0.79
CA GLN A 144 10.54 11.16 -1.71
C GLN A 144 11.60 11.43 -2.77
N SER A 145 12.85 11.09 -2.50
CA SER A 145 13.97 11.24 -3.44
C SER A 145 14.91 10.04 -3.35
N PRO A 146 14.52 8.89 -3.95
CA PRO A 146 15.32 7.68 -3.92
C PRO A 146 16.71 7.89 -4.53
N GLU A 147 17.75 7.53 -3.78
CA GLU A 147 19.11 7.50 -4.30
C GLU A 147 19.28 6.32 -5.26
N GLU A 148 19.98 6.54 -6.37
CA GLU A 148 20.41 5.46 -7.24
C GLU A 148 21.56 4.70 -6.59
N ILE A 149 21.40 3.39 -6.42
CA ILE A 149 22.42 2.51 -5.86
C ILE A 149 23.14 1.81 -7.01
N PRO A 150 24.49 1.84 -7.04
CA PRO A 150 25.27 1.04 -7.98
C PRO A 150 24.84 -0.43 -7.95
N LEU A 151 24.63 -1.01 -9.14
CA LEU A 151 24.05 -2.35 -9.24
C LEU A 151 24.86 -3.38 -8.49
N ASP A 152 26.19 -3.28 -8.39
CA ASP A 152 27.05 -4.19 -7.63
C ASP A 152 26.72 -4.20 -6.13
N LEU A 153 26.32 -3.06 -5.56
CA LEU A 153 25.93 -2.92 -4.15
C LEU A 153 24.51 -3.37 -3.86
N GLY A 154 23.60 -3.38 -4.84
CA GLY A 154 22.21 -3.80 -4.68
C GLY A 154 21.23 -2.88 -5.40
N TRP A 155 20.07 -2.67 -4.79
CA TRP A 155 19.04 -1.79 -5.31
C TRP A 155 18.61 -0.75 -4.27
N SER A 156 18.15 0.40 -4.75
CA SER A 156 17.37 1.31 -3.93
C SER A 156 16.08 0.61 -3.51
N PRO A 157 15.81 0.38 -2.20
CA PRO A 157 14.60 -0.30 -1.76
C PRO A 157 13.35 0.45 -2.21
N PHE A 158 13.42 1.78 -2.29
CA PHE A 158 12.30 2.63 -2.70
C PHE A 158 11.99 2.50 -4.19
N MET A 159 13.01 2.37 -5.05
CA MET A 159 12.80 2.11 -6.47
C MET A 159 12.34 0.67 -6.72
N ALA A 160 12.89 -0.31 -5.97
CA ALA A 160 12.52 -1.71 -6.10
C ALA A 160 11.03 -1.95 -5.83
N ARG A 161 10.41 -1.16 -4.93
CA ARG A 161 8.96 -1.21 -4.68
C ARG A 161 8.12 -0.93 -5.92
N GLU A 162 8.62 -0.11 -6.83
CA GLU A 162 7.91 0.31 -8.05
C GLU A 162 8.00 -0.73 -9.18
N PHE A 163 8.87 -1.76 -9.06
CA PHE A 163 9.16 -2.68 -10.16
C PHE A 163 7.93 -3.47 -10.65
N LEU A 164 7.01 -3.82 -9.75
CA LEU A 164 5.90 -4.74 -10.02
C LEU A 164 4.51 -4.17 -9.67
N ILE A 165 4.39 -2.86 -9.40
CA ILE A 165 3.10 -2.23 -9.07
C ILE A 165 2.09 -2.40 -10.22
N THR A 166 2.54 -2.33 -11.48
CA THR A 166 1.66 -2.52 -12.65
C THR A 166 1.09 -3.93 -12.76
N GLU A 167 1.70 -4.90 -12.07
CA GLU A 167 1.27 -6.31 -12.03
C GLU A 167 0.36 -6.59 -10.82
N GLY A 168 -0.08 -5.56 -10.10
CA GLY A 168 -0.93 -5.71 -8.91
C GLY A 168 -0.16 -6.13 -7.65
N LEU A 169 1.17 -6.24 -7.71
CA LEU A 169 2.02 -6.49 -6.55
C LEU A 169 2.48 -5.15 -5.99
N ILE A 170 1.75 -4.62 -5.01
CA ILE A 170 1.99 -3.30 -4.41
C ILE A 170 2.69 -3.49 -3.05
N PRO A 171 4.01 -3.26 -2.95
CA PRO A 171 4.72 -3.43 -1.69
C PRO A 171 4.39 -2.35 -0.67
N SER A 172 4.27 -2.76 0.59
CA SER A 172 4.19 -1.85 1.75
C SER A 172 5.45 -0.99 1.89
N ASP A 173 5.46 -0.05 2.83
CA ASP A 173 6.65 0.75 3.10
C ASP A 173 7.84 -0.12 3.54
N TYR A 174 9.06 0.27 3.19
CA TYR A 174 10.26 -0.49 3.55
C TYR A 174 10.63 -0.19 5.01
N HIS A 175 10.69 -1.23 5.84
CA HIS A 175 10.79 -1.09 7.28
C HIS A 175 11.63 -2.20 7.91
N ARG A 176 12.12 -1.94 9.13
CA ARG A 176 12.87 -2.93 9.92
C ARG A 176 12.04 -4.18 10.18
N SER A 177 12.64 -5.35 9.97
CA SER A 177 12.02 -6.65 10.20
C SER A 177 11.74 -6.88 11.70
N VAL A 178 10.69 -7.64 11.99
CA VAL A 178 10.32 -8.02 13.35
C VAL A 178 11.15 -9.23 13.76
N GLY A 179 11.91 -9.14 14.86
CA GLY A 179 12.68 -10.28 15.38
C GLY A 179 14.10 -9.94 15.87
N GLY A 180 14.53 -8.69 15.77
CA GLY A 180 15.82 -8.23 16.31
C GLY A 180 17.02 -8.45 15.40
N CYS A 181 16.82 -8.87 14.14
CA CYS A 181 17.82 -8.68 13.10
C CYS A 181 17.80 -7.21 12.66
N ASP A 182 18.97 -6.66 12.31
CA ASP A 182 19.10 -5.33 11.69
C ASP A 182 18.65 -5.32 10.22
N ASP A 183 17.91 -6.36 9.80
CA ASP A 183 17.40 -6.52 8.45
C ASP A 183 16.18 -5.63 8.22
N TRP A 184 16.06 -5.13 7.01
CA TRP A 184 14.92 -4.36 6.52
C TRP A 184 14.21 -5.13 5.42
N CYS A 185 12.90 -4.94 5.35
CA CYS A 185 12.08 -5.60 4.35
C CYS A 185 10.87 -4.77 3.92
N SER A 186 10.33 -5.15 2.77
CA SER A 186 9.00 -4.79 2.30
C SER A 186 8.43 -5.99 1.56
N ASN A 187 7.13 -6.17 1.63
CA ASN A 187 6.44 -7.17 0.83
C ASN A 187 5.14 -6.61 0.26
N SER A 188 4.74 -7.15 -0.88
CA SER A 188 3.43 -6.90 -1.48
C SER A 188 2.31 -7.61 -0.74
N ASP A 189 1.10 -7.12 -0.98
CA ASP A 189 -0.10 -7.93 -0.79
C ASP A 189 -0.05 -9.15 -1.72
N CYS A 190 -0.79 -10.19 -1.35
CA CYS A 190 -0.90 -11.40 -2.14
C CYS A 190 -1.73 -11.14 -3.41
N LEU A 191 -1.10 -11.26 -4.58
CA LEU A 191 -1.81 -11.36 -5.83
C LEU A 191 -2.43 -12.76 -5.90
N ARG A 192 -3.77 -12.82 -5.88
CA ARG A 192 -4.51 -14.08 -5.92
C ARG A 192 -4.90 -14.40 -7.35
N VAL A 193 -4.62 -15.63 -7.78
CA VAL A 193 -4.85 -16.07 -9.16
C VAL A 193 -5.90 -17.20 -9.17
N GLY A 194 -6.96 -17.02 -9.97
CA GLY A 194 -8.09 -17.93 -10.11
C GLY A 194 -9.30 -17.59 -9.24
N ASP A 195 -10.39 -18.37 -9.40
CA ASP A 195 -11.71 -18.09 -8.80
C ASP A 195 -12.12 -19.09 -7.69
N GLY A 196 -11.18 -19.88 -7.15
CA GLY A 196 -11.43 -20.93 -6.15
C GLY A 196 -11.48 -20.45 -4.69
N PHE A 197 -11.96 -21.31 -3.78
CA PHE A 197 -11.94 -21.04 -2.33
C PHE A 197 -10.51 -21.09 -1.74
N THR A 198 -9.64 -21.94 -2.31
CA THR A 198 -8.21 -22.00 -2.03
C THR A 198 -7.44 -21.41 -3.20
N LEU A 199 -6.96 -20.18 -3.04
CA LEU A 199 -6.31 -19.46 -4.13
C LEU A 199 -4.80 -19.64 -4.06
N ASN A 200 -4.22 -19.98 -5.20
CA ASN A 200 -2.78 -19.83 -5.39
C ASN A 200 -2.45 -18.34 -5.37
N ASN A 201 -1.27 -17.99 -4.87
CA ASN A 201 -0.90 -16.60 -4.75
C ASN A 201 0.54 -16.34 -5.12
N ILE A 202 0.81 -15.09 -5.46
CA ILE A 202 2.13 -14.56 -5.75
C ILE A 202 2.38 -13.40 -4.79
N VAL A 203 3.57 -13.37 -4.19
CA VAL A 203 4.01 -12.32 -3.27
C VAL A 203 5.41 -11.88 -3.66
N TYR A 204 5.64 -10.58 -3.68
CA TYR A 204 6.94 -9.98 -3.92
C TYR A 204 7.54 -9.48 -2.61
N TYR A 205 8.78 -9.85 -2.34
CA TYR A 205 9.57 -9.47 -1.18
C TYR A 205 10.82 -8.70 -1.60
N ILE A 206 11.13 -7.66 -0.85
CA ILE A 206 12.34 -6.85 -0.93
C ILE A 206 12.99 -6.98 0.43
N GLU A 207 14.23 -7.43 0.48
CA GLU A 207 14.99 -7.68 1.71
C GLU A 207 16.38 -7.07 1.59
N GLY A 208 16.93 -6.58 2.70
CA GLY A 208 18.27 -6.04 2.76
C GLY A 208 18.54 -5.21 4.00
N GLU A 209 19.28 -4.13 3.82
CA GLU A 209 19.64 -3.16 4.86
C GLU A 209 18.79 -1.90 4.74
N GLU A 210 18.96 -0.94 5.65
CA GLU A 210 18.16 0.29 5.73
C GLU A 210 18.09 1.08 4.42
N SER A 211 19.23 1.23 3.73
CA SER A 211 19.35 2.05 2.51
C SER A 211 19.52 1.23 1.23
N VAL A 212 19.76 -0.09 1.35
CA VAL A 212 20.10 -0.94 0.20
C VAL A 212 19.34 -2.26 0.30
N ALA A 213 18.53 -2.56 -0.71
CA ALA A 213 17.98 -3.89 -0.90
C ALA A 213 19.06 -4.78 -1.50
N THR A 214 19.31 -5.93 -0.87
CA THR A 214 20.33 -6.91 -1.29
C THR A 214 19.70 -8.15 -1.90
N LYS A 215 18.38 -8.31 -1.75
CA LYS A 215 17.62 -9.46 -2.24
C LYS A 215 16.22 -9.06 -2.67
N LEU A 216 15.86 -9.46 -3.89
CA LEU A 216 14.52 -9.37 -4.47
C LEU A 216 14.00 -10.79 -4.63
N ASN A 217 12.83 -11.10 -4.07
CA ASN A 217 12.32 -12.46 -3.99
C ASN A 217 10.84 -12.49 -4.38
N LEU A 218 10.54 -13.11 -5.52
CA LEU A 218 9.18 -13.37 -5.97
C LEU A 218 8.80 -14.80 -5.60
N VAL A 219 7.72 -14.96 -4.85
CA VAL A 219 7.27 -16.25 -4.34
C VAL A 219 5.89 -16.57 -4.89
N MET A 220 5.76 -17.70 -5.57
CA MET A 220 4.48 -18.30 -5.92
C MET A 220 4.17 -19.43 -4.95
N ALA A 221 3.00 -19.38 -4.32
CA ALA A 221 2.49 -20.42 -3.45
C ALA A 221 1.33 -21.14 -4.15
N ILE A 222 1.52 -22.44 -4.41
CA ILE A 222 0.51 -23.32 -4.99
C ILE A 222 -0.15 -24.11 -3.88
N ASN A 223 -1.39 -23.73 -3.56
CA ASN A 223 -2.25 -24.41 -2.60
C ASN A 223 -3.03 -25.57 -3.23
N THR A 224 -3.35 -25.45 -4.52
CA THR A 224 -4.11 -26.44 -5.28
C THR A 224 -3.40 -26.71 -6.61
N PRO A 225 -2.63 -27.81 -6.72
CA PRO A 225 -1.83 -28.11 -7.92
C PRO A 225 -2.66 -28.22 -9.20
N ASP A 226 -3.89 -28.69 -9.12
CA ASP A 226 -4.78 -28.89 -10.28
C ASP A 226 -5.17 -27.57 -10.98
N SER A 227 -5.12 -26.43 -10.27
CA SER A 227 -5.40 -25.10 -10.80
C SER A 227 -4.15 -24.22 -10.94
N SER A 228 -2.95 -24.83 -10.98
CA SER A 228 -1.68 -24.10 -10.99
C SER A 228 -1.29 -23.49 -12.33
N PHE A 229 -1.94 -23.86 -13.44
CA PHE A 229 -1.49 -23.46 -14.78
C PHE A 229 -1.47 -21.93 -14.97
N GLU A 230 -2.56 -21.25 -14.66
CA GLU A 230 -2.68 -19.79 -14.79
C GLU A 230 -1.68 -19.08 -13.87
N THR A 231 -1.59 -19.51 -12.61
CA THR A 231 -0.63 -18.93 -11.64
C THR A 231 0.81 -19.09 -12.10
N ARG A 232 1.18 -20.24 -12.70
CA ARG A 232 2.53 -20.47 -13.23
C ARG A 232 2.84 -19.55 -14.39
N HIS A 233 1.90 -19.40 -15.31
CA HIS A 233 2.06 -18.50 -16.45
C HIS A 233 2.26 -17.06 -15.97
N GLU A 234 1.39 -16.58 -15.08
CA GLU A 234 1.50 -15.24 -14.50
C GLU A 234 2.78 -15.05 -13.69
N PHE A 235 3.19 -16.03 -12.90
CA PHE A 235 4.45 -16.00 -12.18
C PHE A 235 5.67 -15.89 -13.10
N CYS A 236 5.69 -16.60 -14.24
CA CYS A 236 6.79 -16.51 -15.20
C CYS A 236 6.86 -15.12 -15.85
N GLU A 237 5.72 -14.54 -16.23
CA GLU A 237 5.65 -13.19 -16.79
C GLU A 237 6.13 -12.12 -15.78
N ILE A 238 5.66 -12.20 -14.54
CA ILE A 238 6.06 -11.29 -13.46
C ILE A 238 7.55 -11.45 -13.11
N ALA A 239 8.06 -12.68 -13.04
CA ALA A 239 9.49 -12.94 -12.84
C ALA A 239 10.33 -12.35 -13.98
N GLY A 240 9.82 -12.42 -15.21
CA GLY A 240 10.40 -11.78 -16.39
C GLY A 240 10.54 -10.27 -16.23
N LYS A 241 9.44 -9.61 -15.84
CA LYS A 241 9.40 -8.16 -15.60
C LYS A 241 10.30 -7.75 -14.43
N LEU A 242 10.30 -8.53 -13.34
CA LEU A 242 11.18 -8.28 -12.19
C LEU A 242 12.65 -8.30 -12.61
N PHE A 243 13.08 -9.32 -13.35
CA PHE A 243 14.45 -9.43 -13.85
C PHE A 243 14.81 -8.25 -14.76
N ALA A 244 13.93 -7.90 -15.71
CA ALA A 244 14.16 -6.79 -16.63
C ALA A 244 14.28 -5.45 -15.89
N LYS A 245 13.45 -5.20 -14.87
CA LYS A 245 13.53 -3.99 -14.04
C LYS A 245 14.77 -3.97 -13.15
N ALA A 246 15.12 -5.11 -12.55
CA ALA A 246 16.22 -5.22 -11.60
C ALA A 246 17.60 -5.18 -12.27
N LEU A 247 17.74 -5.75 -13.47
CA LEU A 247 19.03 -5.91 -14.15
C LEU A 247 19.13 -5.19 -15.50
N GLY A 248 18.05 -4.56 -15.97
CA GLY A 248 18.03 -3.81 -17.23
C GLY A 248 18.18 -4.67 -18.49
N ASN A 249 17.93 -5.98 -18.41
CA ASN A 249 18.13 -6.94 -19.50
C ASN A 249 16.98 -7.93 -19.61
N GLU A 250 16.80 -8.54 -20.78
CA GLU A 250 15.85 -9.63 -20.93
C GLU A 250 16.31 -10.89 -20.19
N VAL A 251 15.35 -11.69 -19.73
CA VAL A 251 15.64 -12.95 -19.04
C VAL A 251 16.27 -13.95 -20.02
N PRO A 252 17.43 -14.53 -19.70
CA PRO A 252 18.01 -15.60 -20.51
C PRO A 252 17.08 -16.80 -20.66
N GLU A 253 17.11 -17.44 -21.83
CA GLU A 253 16.25 -18.59 -22.14
C GLU A 253 16.42 -19.75 -21.16
N GLU A 254 17.64 -19.97 -20.64
CA GLU A 254 17.89 -20.98 -19.61
C GLU A 254 17.03 -20.74 -18.35
N ILE A 255 16.92 -19.48 -17.90
CA ILE A 255 16.12 -19.12 -16.71
C ILE A 255 14.63 -19.27 -17.01
N LYS A 256 14.16 -18.84 -18.20
CA LYS A 256 12.75 -19.01 -18.61
C LYS A 256 12.34 -20.48 -18.65
N VAL A 257 13.19 -21.34 -19.20
CA VAL A 257 12.94 -22.78 -19.28
C VAL A 257 12.92 -23.42 -17.89
N ASN A 258 13.83 -23.03 -17.00
CA ASN A 258 13.84 -23.57 -15.63
C ASN A 258 12.70 -23.05 -14.76
N LEU A 259 12.28 -21.78 -14.93
CA LEU A 259 11.08 -21.22 -14.28
C LEU A 259 9.82 -21.97 -14.70
N SER A 260 9.61 -22.15 -16.01
CA SER A 260 8.42 -22.84 -16.55
C SER A 260 8.36 -24.31 -16.16
N LYS A 261 9.52 -24.98 -16.01
CA LYS A 261 9.63 -26.37 -15.57
C LYS A 261 9.71 -26.54 -14.05
N GLU A 262 9.73 -25.44 -13.29
CA GLU A 262 9.88 -25.42 -11.83
C GLU A 262 11.14 -26.16 -11.34
N ILE A 263 12.24 -26.05 -12.08
CA ILE A 263 13.51 -26.71 -11.77
C ILE A 263 14.34 -25.81 -10.87
N THR A 264 14.75 -26.33 -9.71
CA THR A 264 15.67 -25.63 -8.82
C THR A 264 17.01 -25.42 -9.53
N MET A 265 17.48 -24.18 -9.57
CA MET A 265 18.78 -23.82 -10.15
C MET A 265 19.38 -22.61 -9.44
N THR A 266 20.69 -22.47 -9.56
CA THR A 266 21.43 -21.27 -9.16
C THR A 266 22.41 -20.91 -10.25
N THR A 267 22.42 -19.67 -10.71
CA THR A 267 23.39 -19.17 -11.68
C THR A 267 23.85 -17.76 -11.32
N LYS A 268 25.01 -17.34 -11.82
CA LYS A 268 25.54 -15.99 -11.60
C LYS A 268 25.46 -15.20 -12.89
N LEU A 269 24.75 -14.07 -12.86
CA LEU A 269 24.57 -13.18 -14.01
C LEU A 269 24.71 -11.73 -13.57
N MET A 270 25.47 -10.94 -14.32
CA MET A 270 25.68 -9.51 -14.04
C MET A 270 26.14 -9.21 -12.60
N GLY A 271 26.95 -10.11 -12.03
CA GLY A 271 27.42 -9.99 -10.65
C GLY A 271 26.41 -10.43 -9.58
N LYS A 272 25.17 -10.81 -9.94
CA LYS A 272 24.12 -11.27 -9.04
C LYS A 272 23.92 -12.78 -9.10
N ASN A 273 23.48 -13.35 -7.99
CA ASN A 273 23.03 -14.73 -7.91
C ASN A 273 21.54 -14.77 -8.25
N ILE A 274 21.19 -15.55 -9.27
CA ILE A 274 19.81 -15.83 -9.68
C ILE A 274 19.48 -17.24 -9.23
N ILE A 275 18.46 -17.37 -8.38
CA ILE A 275 18.07 -18.63 -7.75
C ILE A 275 16.60 -18.92 -8.07
N ILE A 276 16.33 -20.13 -8.53
CA ILE A 276 15.00 -20.71 -8.59
C ILE A 276 14.98 -21.82 -7.55
N LEU A 277 14.02 -21.78 -6.63
CA LEU A 277 13.92 -22.79 -5.57
C LEU A 277 12.50 -23.32 -5.46
N LYS A 278 12.34 -24.64 -5.58
CA LYS A 278 11.09 -25.35 -5.30
C LYS A 278 11.12 -25.94 -3.89
N GLU A 279 10.13 -25.59 -3.08
CA GLU A 279 9.94 -26.11 -1.72
C GLU A 279 8.58 -26.78 -1.60
N ILE A 280 8.56 -28.07 -1.27
CA ILE A 280 7.33 -28.83 -1.03
C ILE A 280 6.96 -28.68 0.44
N TRP A 281 5.68 -28.42 0.75
CA TRP A 281 5.25 -28.25 2.13
C TRP A 281 4.92 -29.61 2.77
N PRO A 282 5.74 -30.08 3.73
CA PRO A 282 5.54 -31.38 4.34
C PRO A 282 4.22 -31.40 5.14
N GLY A 283 3.41 -32.44 4.92
CA GLY A 283 2.15 -32.64 5.65
C GLY A 283 0.98 -31.77 5.19
N HIS A 284 1.12 -30.99 4.11
CA HIS A 284 -0.01 -30.23 3.55
C HIS A 284 -1.02 -31.19 2.89
N ARG A 285 -2.30 -31.11 3.28
CA ARG A 285 -3.37 -32.04 2.85
C ARG A 285 -3.51 -32.14 1.32
N MET A 286 -3.18 -31.06 0.61
CA MET A 286 -3.29 -30.95 -0.85
C MET A 286 -1.93 -31.00 -1.57
N GLN A 287 -0.86 -31.42 -0.89
CA GLN A 287 0.51 -31.47 -1.46
C GLN A 287 0.96 -30.11 -2.05
N GLY A 288 0.75 -29.05 -1.27
CA GLY A 288 1.11 -27.69 -1.68
C GLY A 288 2.62 -27.48 -1.77
N TYR A 289 3.04 -26.51 -2.58
CA TYR A 289 4.45 -26.18 -2.75
C TYR A 289 4.60 -24.68 -3.06
N SER A 290 5.82 -24.19 -2.90
CA SER A 290 6.19 -22.85 -3.33
C SER A 290 7.37 -22.87 -4.30
N ILE A 291 7.33 -21.96 -5.27
CA ILE A 291 8.45 -21.63 -6.14
C ILE A 291 8.92 -20.23 -5.77
N LYS A 292 10.21 -20.07 -5.54
CA LYS A 292 10.85 -18.78 -5.29
C LYS A 292 11.76 -18.44 -6.47
N PHE A 293 11.64 -17.22 -6.97
CA PHE A 293 12.56 -16.61 -7.91
C PHE A 293 13.27 -15.47 -7.21
N ILE A 294 14.57 -15.63 -6.99
CA ILE A 294 15.38 -14.75 -6.14
C ILE A 294 16.50 -14.15 -6.99
N ILE A 295 16.64 -12.83 -6.91
CA ILE A 295 17.78 -12.07 -7.40
C ILE A 295 18.48 -11.50 -6.17
N GLN A 296 19.70 -11.94 -5.88
CA GLN A 296 20.44 -11.50 -4.70
C GLN A 296 21.88 -11.13 -5.04
N ASN A 297 22.47 -10.27 -4.20
CA ASN A 297 23.88 -9.91 -4.28
C ASN A 297 24.82 -11.10 -4.07
#